data_AF-A0A7R9U9Z3-F1
#
_entry.id   AF-A0A7R9U9Z3-F1
#
_cell.length_a   1.000
_cell.length_b   1.000
_cell.length_c   1.000
_cell.angle_alpha   90.00
_cell.angle_beta   90.00
_cell.angle_gamma   90.00
#
_symmetry.space_group_name_H-M   'P 1'
#
loop_
_entity.id
_entity.type
_entity.pdbx_description
1 polymer ?
#
loop_
_entity_poly.entity_id
_entity_poly.type
_entity_poly.pdbx_seq_one_letter_code
_entity_poly.pdbx_strand_id
1 'polypeptide(L)'
;FGPGSFMILEYLPLVPFGSMRPETQTALGEQLAAMHLSDAHQDLHQGRYGFPVSNFLSLTPLNNTWTPAGISQENAWVHFFGRRLKDQGNALLKDKAYGRRALDDREDEVLRSIEKVLKHLPELLEDAKPGVSLLH
;
A
#
# COMPACT_ATOMS: atom_id res chain seq x y z
N PHE A 1 17.27 -19.34 -17.01
CA PHE A 1 15.98 -19.13 -17.70
C PHE A 1 14.98 -20.09 -17.11
N GLY A 2 14.23 -19.64 -16.09
CA GLY A 2 13.15 -20.44 -15.51
C GLY A 2 11.89 -20.37 -16.39
N PRO A 3 10.95 -21.31 -16.23
CA PRO A 3 9.66 -21.22 -16.90
C PRO A 3 8.97 -19.91 -16.49
N GLY A 4 8.41 -19.18 -17.46
CA GLY A 4 7.59 -18.00 -17.18
C GLY A 4 6.35 -18.38 -16.37
N SER A 5 5.81 -17.42 -15.61
CA SER A 5 4.54 -17.57 -14.90
C SER A 5 3.40 -16.90 -15.67
N PHE A 6 2.18 -17.43 -15.54
CA PHE A 6 0.96 -16.84 -16.09
C PHE A 6 -0.17 -16.91 -15.07
N MET A 7 -1.17 -16.05 -15.25
CA MET A 7 -2.39 -16.01 -14.43
C MET A 7 -3.59 -16.13 -15.37
N ILE A 8 -4.54 -17.00 -15.03
CA ILE A 8 -5.82 -17.14 -15.74
C ILE A 8 -6.87 -16.45 -14.88
N LEU A 9 -7.60 -15.50 -15.46
CA LEU A 9 -8.61 -14.69 -14.78
C LEU A 9 -9.92 -14.73 -15.55
N GLU A 10 -11.00 -14.33 -14.87
CA GLU A 10 -12.27 -14.05 -15.51
C GLU A 10 -12.11 -12.93 -16.56
N TYR A 11 -12.74 -13.13 -17.73
CA TYR A 11 -12.80 -12.11 -18.76
C TYR A 11 -13.91 -11.12 -18.44
N LEU A 12 -13.54 -9.86 -18.18
CA LEU A 12 -14.48 -8.76 -17.99
C LEU A 12 -14.61 -7.97 -19.29
N PRO A 13 -15.82 -7.90 -19.91
CA PRO A 13 -16.01 -7.16 -21.15
C PRO A 13 -15.84 -5.65 -20.90
N LEU A 14 -15.08 -4.98 -21.77
CA LEU A 14 -14.91 -3.53 -21.72
C LEU A 14 -16.19 -2.85 -22.17
N VAL A 15 -16.84 -2.12 -21.26
CA VAL A 15 -17.97 -1.25 -21.56
C VAL A 15 -17.44 0.16 -21.83
N PRO A 16 -17.55 0.71 -23.06
CA PRO A 16 -17.10 2.06 -23.36
C PRO A 16 -17.74 3.07 -22.41
N PHE A 17 -16.90 3.88 -21.77
CA PHE A 17 -17.30 4.89 -20.78
C PHE A 17 -18.09 4.33 -19.60
N GLY A 18 -18.14 3.01 -19.38
CA GLY A 18 -18.93 2.38 -18.33
C GLY A 18 -18.51 2.88 -16.94
N SER A 19 -17.20 2.97 -16.69
CA SER A 19 -16.67 3.54 -15.45
C SER A 19 -16.97 5.02 -15.27
N MET A 20 -17.27 5.78 -16.33
CA MET A 20 -17.60 7.21 -16.20
C MET A 20 -19.09 7.45 -15.99
N ARG A 21 -19.93 6.41 -16.01
CA ARG A 21 -21.36 6.55 -15.77
C ARG A 21 -21.62 6.83 -14.28
N PRO A 22 -22.47 7.82 -13.94
CA PRO A 22 -22.75 8.17 -12.55
C PRO A 22 -23.20 6.96 -11.72
N GLU A 23 -24.09 6.13 -12.24
CA GLU A 23 -24.60 4.94 -11.55
C GLU A 23 -23.50 3.91 -11.25
N THR A 24 -22.51 3.80 -12.13
CA THR A 24 -21.37 2.89 -11.92
C THR A 24 -20.41 3.44 -10.87
N GLN A 25 -20.19 4.75 -10.85
CA GLN A 25 -19.37 5.41 -9.82
C GLN A 25 -20.03 5.34 -8.44
N THR A 26 -21.34 5.54 -8.35
CA THR A 26 -22.10 5.36 -7.11
C THR A 26 -21.98 3.92 -6.60
N ALA A 27 -22.26 2.93 -7.45
CA ALA A 27 -22.15 1.52 -7.08
C ALA A 27 -20.71 1.14 -6.66
N LEU A 28 -19.69 1.65 -7.36
CA LEU A 28 -18.30 1.44 -6.98
C LEU A 28 -17.99 2.04 -5.60
N GLY A 29 -18.44 3.27 -5.33
CA GLY A 29 -18.27 3.92 -4.03
C GLY A 29 -18.90 3.13 -2.88
N GLU A 30 -20.13 2.64 -3.08
CA GLU A 30 -20.83 1.79 -2.11
C GLU A 30 -20.09 0.46 -1.86
N GLN A 31 -19.63 -0.20 -2.93
CA GLN A 31 -18.90 -1.46 -2.82
C GLN A 31 -17.55 -1.29 -2.14
N LEU A 32 -16.81 -0.21 -2.46
CA LEU A 32 -15.55 0.12 -1.80
C LEU A 32 -15.80 0.41 -0.32
N ALA A 33 -16.79 1.23 0.03
CA ALA A 33 -17.12 1.52 1.42
C ALA A 33 -17.49 0.25 2.20
N ALA A 34 -18.33 -0.61 1.62
CA ALA A 34 -18.70 -1.89 2.21
C ALA A 34 -17.49 -2.79 2.45
N MET A 35 -16.55 -2.84 1.50
CA MET A 35 -15.32 -3.61 1.66
C MET A 35 -14.40 -3.05 2.76
N HIS A 36 -14.27 -1.72 2.88
CA HIS A 36 -13.43 -1.09 3.92
C HIS A 36 -14.03 -1.24 5.33
N LEU A 37 -15.36 -1.27 5.44
CA LEU A 37 -16.09 -1.40 6.69
C LEU A 37 -16.43 -2.86 7.04
N SER A 38 -16.01 -3.81 6.21
CA SER A 38 -16.30 -5.23 6.43
C SER A 38 -15.43 -5.80 7.56
N ASP A 39 -16.09 -6.43 8.52
CA ASP A 39 -15.44 -7.11 9.63
C ASP A 39 -15.06 -8.57 9.32
N ALA A 40 -15.29 -9.03 8.09
CA ALA A 40 -15.10 -10.43 7.68
C ALA A 40 -13.68 -10.98 7.90
N HIS A 41 -12.69 -10.10 8.06
CA HIS A 41 -11.28 -10.46 8.23
C HIS A 41 -10.68 -10.02 9.57
N GLN A 42 -11.50 -9.59 10.54
CA GLN A 42 -10.99 -9.14 11.84
C GLN A 42 -10.10 -10.19 12.54
N ASP A 43 -10.48 -11.48 12.47
CA ASP A 43 -9.72 -12.59 13.07
C ASP A 43 -8.31 -12.76 12.47
N LEU A 44 -8.17 -12.44 11.18
CA LEU A 44 -6.88 -12.48 10.48
C LEU A 44 -6.00 -11.30 10.92
N HIS A 45 -6.57 -10.11 10.94
CA HIS A 45 -5.86 -8.87 11.23
C HIS A 45 -5.48 -8.75 12.72
N GLN A 46 -6.40 -9.11 13.63
CA GLN A 46 -6.23 -8.97 15.08
C GLN A 46 -5.78 -7.55 15.48
N GLY A 47 -6.35 -6.53 14.82
CA GLY A 47 -5.99 -5.12 15.02
C GLY A 47 -4.64 -4.69 14.41
N ARG A 48 -3.98 -5.52 13.60
CA ARG A 48 -2.67 -5.25 12.98
C ARG A 48 -2.78 -4.99 11.48
N TYR A 49 -1.97 -4.07 10.97
CA TYR A 49 -1.84 -3.82 9.54
C TYR A 49 -0.84 -4.78 8.90
N GLY A 50 -1.12 -5.21 7.68
CA GLY A 50 -0.34 -6.20 6.97
C GLY A 50 -1.19 -7.17 6.16
N PHE A 51 -0.52 -8.15 5.56
CA PHE A 51 -1.15 -9.17 4.74
C PHE A 51 -0.44 -10.52 4.93
N PRO A 52 -1.13 -11.66 4.82
CA PRO A 52 -0.51 -12.98 5.04
C PRO A 52 0.63 -13.30 4.09
N VAL A 53 0.64 -12.68 2.91
CA VAL A 53 1.67 -12.89 1.89
C VAL A 53 2.24 -11.56 1.42
N SER A 54 3.53 -11.54 1.15
CA SER A 54 4.14 -10.43 0.42
C SER A 54 3.63 -10.45 -1.03
N ASN A 55 3.23 -9.28 -1.52
CA ASN A 55 2.78 -9.09 -2.90
C ASN A 55 3.62 -8.00 -3.56
N PHE A 56 3.18 -7.52 -4.72
CA PHE A 56 3.88 -6.51 -5.50
C PHE A 56 2.93 -5.38 -5.87
N LEU A 57 3.45 -4.17 -5.87
CA LEU A 57 2.85 -3.05 -6.59
C LEU A 57 3.57 -2.93 -7.94
N SER A 58 2.95 -3.44 -8.99
CA SER A 58 3.60 -3.65 -10.29
C SER A 58 4.86 -4.51 -10.11
N LEU A 59 6.05 -3.95 -10.31
CA LEU A 59 7.33 -4.64 -10.14
C LEU A 59 7.97 -4.41 -8.76
N THR A 60 7.38 -3.57 -7.90
CA THR A 60 7.97 -3.24 -6.59
C THR A 60 7.44 -4.19 -5.52
N PRO A 61 8.29 -4.98 -4.85
CA PRO A 61 7.89 -5.80 -3.73
C PRO A 61 7.30 -4.94 -2.60
N LEU A 62 6.19 -5.40 -2.03
CA LEU A 62 5.51 -4.76 -0.92
C LEU A 62 5.76 -5.53 0.38
N ASN A 63 6.34 -4.85 1.37
CA ASN A 63 6.55 -5.41 2.69
C ASN A 63 5.24 -5.44 3.49
N ASN A 64 4.58 -6.59 3.48
CA ASN A 64 3.28 -6.81 4.13
C ASN A 64 3.39 -7.42 5.54
N THR A 65 4.59 -7.44 6.14
CA THR A 65 4.78 -8.04 7.48
C THR A 65 3.86 -7.35 8.49
N TRP A 66 3.15 -8.14 9.29
CA TRP A 66 2.25 -7.63 10.31
C TRP A 66 2.93 -6.62 11.24
N THR A 67 2.21 -5.56 11.62
CA THR A 67 2.70 -4.65 12.67
C THR A 67 2.85 -5.38 14.00
N PRO A 68 3.75 -4.92 14.90
CA PRO A 68 3.91 -5.53 16.23
C PRO A 68 2.58 -5.63 16.99
N ALA A 69 2.43 -6.69 17.77
CA ALA A 69 1.32 -6.79 18.70
C ALA A 69 1.52 -5.85 19.91
N GLY A 70 0.43 -5.41 20.53
CA GLY A 70 0.47 -4.63 21.77
C GLY A 70 0.77 -3.13 21.62
N ILE A 71 0.87 -2.61 20.39
CA ILE A 71 0.88 -1.17 20.12
C ILE A 71 -0.54 -0.69 19.82
N SER A 72 -0.84 0.59 20.07
CA SER A 72 -2.14 1.17 19.71
C SER A 72 -2.34 1.13 18.18
N GLN A 73 -3.60 1.06 17.73
CA GLN A 73 -3.93 1.03 16.30
C GLN A 73 -3.39 2.26 15.55
N GLU A 74 -3.40 3.42 16.19
CA GLU A 74 -2.81 4.66 15.66
C GLU A 74 -1.31 4.51 15.41
N ASN A 75 -0.58 3.99 16.41
CA ASN A 75 0.85 3.72 16.26
C ASN A 75 1.15 2.61 15.26
N ALA A 76 0.26 1.61 15.15
CA ALA A 76 0.37 0.56 14.15
C ALA A 76 0.24 1.12 12.73
N TRP A 77 -0.69 2.06 12.51
CA TRP A 77 -0.85 2.71 11.22
C TRP A 77 0.39 3.53 10.83
N VAL A 78 0.86 4.39 11.75
CA VAL A 78 2.09 5.18 11.56
C VAL A 78 3.28 4.27 11.26
N HIS A 79 3.44 3.18 12.00
CA HIS A 79 4.50 2.20 11.77
C HIS A 79 4.39 1.54 10.40
N PHE A 80 3.17 1.16 9.98
CA PHE A 80 2.94 0.49 8.72
C PHE A 80 3.17 1.42 7.52
N PHE A 81 2.55 2.60 7.54
CA PHE A 81 2.72 3.60 6.48
C PHE A 81 4.16 4.10 6.38
N GLY A 82 4.82 4.35 7.51
CA GLY A 82 6.23 4.74 7.55
C GLY A 82 7.14 3.69 6.91
N ARG A 83 6.84 2.40 7.11
CA ARG A 83 7.55 1.31 6.43
C ARG A 83 7.35 1.35 4.92
N ARG A 84 6.11 1.52 4.44
CA ARG A 84 5.81 1.65 3.00
C ARG A 84 6.59 2.80 2.37
N LEU A 85 6.56 3.96 3.01
CA LEU A 85 7.24 5.15 2.51
C LEU A 85 8.76 4.98 2.49
N LYS A 86 9.33 4.40 3.56
CA LYS A 86 10.75 4.09 3.66
C LYS A 86 11.20 3.08 2.59
N ASP A 87 10.44 2.02 2.36
CA ASP A 87 10.77 1.00 1.37
C ASP A 87 10.73 1.57 -0.05
N GLN A 88 9.73 2.40 -0.38
CA GLN A 88 9.68 3.11 -1.67
C GLN A 88 10.81 4.13 -1.82
N GLY A 89 11.10 4.90 -0.76
CA GLY A 89 12.23 5.83 -0.73
C GLY A 89 13.55 5.13 -0.99
N ASN A 90 13.78 3.98 -0.34
CA ASN A 90 14.98 3.17 -0.54
C ASN A 90 15.04 2.52 -1.93
N ALA A 91 13.91 2.11 -2.49
CA ALA A 91 13.85 1.53 -3.84
C ALA A 91 14.25 2.53 -4.92
N LEU A 92 14.03 3.84 -4.72
CA LEU A 92 14.56 4.89 -5.60
C LEU A 92 16.10 4.94 -5.60
N LEU A 93 16.74 4.50 -4.51
CA LEU A 93 18.19 4.62 -4.30
C LEU A 93 18.98 3.41 -4.81
N LYS A 94 18.41 2.20 -4.72
CA LYS A 94 19.21 0.96 -4.79
C LYS A 94 18.87 0.05 -5.97
N ASP A 95 17.63 0.10 -6.49
CA ASP A 95 17.18 -0.91 -7.44
C ASP A 95 17.14 -0.41 -8.89
N LYS A 96 18.20 -0.75 -9.62
CA LYS A 96 18.15 -0.90 -11.09
C LYS A 96 17.24 -2.07 -11.52
N ALA A 97 16.77 -2.89 -10.58
CA ALA A 97 16.16 -4.19 -10.82
C ALA A 97 14.80 -4.15 -11.55
N TYR A 98 14.16 -2.99 -11.70
CA TYR A 98 12.81 -2.89 -12.24
C TYR A 98 12.61 -1.76 -13.26
N GLY A 99 13.65 -1.42 -14.02
CA GLY A 99 13.59 -0.42 -15.10
C GLY A 99 13.61 1.04 -14.63
N ARG A 100 13.94 1.30 -13.36
CA ARG A 100 14.10 2.66 -12.81
C ARG A 100 15.55 3.12 -12.96
N ARG A 101 15.75 4.37 -13.38
CA ARG A 101 17.08 5.01 -13.43
C ARG A 101 17.52 5.29 -11.99
N ALA A 102 18.74 4.87 -11.63
CA ALA A 102 19.37 5.30 -10.37
C ALA A 102 19.46 6.84 -10.35
N LEU A 103 19.30 7.45 -9.19
CA LEU A 103 19.32 8.91 -9.04
C LEU A 103 20.74 9.50 -9.31
N ASP A 104 20.87 10.84 -9.45
CA ASP A 104 22.16 11.59 -9.56
C ASP A 104 22.45 12.50 -8.34
N ASP A 105 23.70 12.91 -8.11
CA ASP A 105 24.27 13.59 -6.91
C ASP A 105 23.45 14.74 -6.23
N ARG A 106 22.36 15.24 -6.84
CA ARG A 106 21.29 16.03 -6.16
C ARG A 106 20.46 15.20 -5.15
N GLU A 107 20.78 13.93 -4.99
CA GLU A 107 20.17 12.85 -4.21
C GLU A 107 20.08 13.05 -2.69
N ASP A 108 21.07 13.68 -2.06
CA ASP A 108 21.10 13.84 -0.60
C ASP A 108 19.96 14.72 -0.09
N GLU A 109 19.42 15.60 -0.93
CA GLU A 109 18.28 16.45 -0.57
C GLU A 109 16.96 15.67 -0.54
N VAL A 110 16.75 14.78 -1.52
CA VAL A 110 15.56 13.90 -1.57
C VAL A 110 15.57 12.94 -0.39
N LEU A 111 16.73 12.37 -0.07
CA LEU A 111 16.94 11.53 1.10
C LEU A 111 16.62 12.25 2.40
N ARG A 112 17.23 13.42 2.61
CA ARG A 112 16.97 14.25 3.79
C ARG A 112 15.49 14.65 3.87
N SER A 113 14.84 14.85 2.73
CA SER A 113 13.41 15.16 2.68
C SER A 113 12.55 13.97 3.08
N ILE A 114 12.84 12.77 2.59
CA ILE A 114 12.14 11.54 2.99
C ILE A 114 12.35 11.27 4.48
N GLU A 115 13.57 11.40 5.00
CA GLU A 115 13.87 11.24 6.42
C GLU A 115 13.15 12.27 7.29
N LYS A 116 13.07 13.54 6.85
CA LYS A 116 12.27 14.57 7.53
C LYS A 116 10.80 14.18 7.57
N VAL A 117 10.22 13.74 6.46
CA VAL A 117 8.81 13.30 6.42
C VAL A 117 8.59 12.10 7.34
N LEU A 118 9.46 11.09 7.31
CA LEU A 118 9.37 9.92 8.18
C LEU A 118 9.47 10.29 9.66
N LYS A 119 10.26 11.29 10.02
CA LYS A 119 10.37 11.79 11.40
C LYS A 119 9.09 12.46 11.88
N HIS A 120 8.42 13.22 11.00
CA HIS A 120 7.19 13.94 11.30
C HIS A 120 5.92 13.14 11.01
N LEU A 121 6.05 11.89 10.58
CA LEU A 121 4.93 11.03 10.22
C LEU A 121 3.86 10.88 11.32
N PRO A 122 4.20 10.75 12.62
CA PRO A 122 3.19 10.68 13.68
C PRO A 122 2.32 11.95 13.75
N GLU A 123 2.93 13.13 13.59
CA GLU A 123 2.24 14.42 13.59
C GLU A 123 1.39 14.59 12.32
N LEU A 124 1.90 14.15 11.17
CA LEU A 124 1.18 14.22 9.89
C LEU A 124 -0.03 13.29 9.83
N LEU A 125 -0.07 12.24 10.65
CA LEU A 125 -1.11 11.21 10.65
C LEU A 125 -1.94 11.18 11.95
N GLU A 126 -1.84 12.19 12.80
CA GLU A 126 -2.53 12.23 14.10
C GLU A 126 -4.05 12.01 13.96
N ASP A 127 -4.66 12.64 12.95
CA ASP A 127 -6.09 12.52 12.67
C ASP A 127 -6.44 11.33 11.75
N ALA A 128 -5.44 10.68 11.16
CA ALA A 128 -5.65 9.58 10.23
C ALA A 128 -5.76 8.25 10.97
N LYS A 129 -7.00 7.81 11.21
CA LYS A 129 -7.32 6.56 11.91
C LYS A 129 -8.02 5.57 10.99
N PRO A 130 -7.36 5.07 9.93
CA PRO A 130 -8.00 4.11 9.04
C PRO A 130 -8.34 2.83 9.81
N GLY A 131 -9.44 2.20 9.42
CA GLY A 131 -9.72 0.83 9.83
C GLY A 131 -8.69 -0.13 9.25
N VAL A 132 -8.43 -1.21 9.96
CA VAL A 132 -7.63 -2.30 9.40
C VAL A 132 -8.45 -2.97 8.30
N SER A 133 -7.90 -3.12 7.10
CA SER A 133 -8.61 -3.73 5.97
C SER A 133 -7.65 -4.51 5.09
N LEU A 134 -8.19 -5.37 4.21
CA LEU A 134 -7.39 -6.11 3.21
C LEU A 134 -6.70 -5.20 2.19
N LEU A 135 -7.07 -3.92 2.10
CA LEU A 135 -6.50 -2.97 1.15
C LEU A 135 -5.29 -2.20 1.69
N HIS A 136 -4.99 -2.31 2.99
CA HIS A 136 -3.91 -1.56 3.65
C HIS A 136 -2.67 -2.45 3.88
#